data_AF-A0A453H688-F1
#
_entry.id   AF-A0A453H688-F1
#
_cell.length_a   1.000
_cell.length_b   1.000
_cell.length_c   1.000
_cell.angle_alpha   90.00
_cell.angle_beta   90.00
_cell.angle_gamma   90.00
#
_symmetry.space_group_name_H-M   'P 1'
#
loop_
_entity.id
_entity.type
_entity.pdbx_description
1 polymer ?
#
loop_
_entity_poly.entity_id
_entity_poly.type
_entity_poly.pdbx_seq_one_letter_code
_entity_poly.pdbx_strand_id
1 'polypeptide(L)' 'TDMTSPHGIPVDLLDRLVIVRTQIYGPIEMIQILAIRAQVEEIEIDEDSLAFLGEVGQQTSLR' A
#
# COMPACT_ATOMS: atom_id res chain seq x y z
N THR A 1 -31.23 -1.04 -8.17
CA THR A 1 -30.49 -0.69 -9.39
C THR A 1 -29.06 -0.45 -8.98
N ASP A 2 -28.27 -1.51 -8.90
CA ASP A 2 -26.86 -1.42 -8.51
C ASP A 2 -26.06 -0.90 -9.71
N MET A 3 -25.85 0.41 -9.74
CA MET A 3 -24.93 1.03 -10.71
C MET A 3 -23.50 0.65 -10.32
N THR A 4 -22.93 -0.32 -11.03
CA THR A 4 -21.49 -0.57 -10.98
C THR A 4 -20.76 0.64 -11.56
N SER A 5 -20.06 1.38 -10.69
CA SER A 5 -19.26 2.53 -11.09
C SER A 5 -17.79 2.35 -10.69
N PRO A 6 -16.83 2.78 -11.53
CA PRO A 6 -15.41 2.71 -11.19
C PRO A 6 -15.15 3.40 -9.86
N HIS A 7 -14.45 2.72 -8.94
CA HIS A 7 -14.15 3.21 -7.59
C HIS A 7 -15.40 3.58 -6.74
N GLY A 8 -16.61 3.17 -7.15
CA GLY A 8 -17.86 3.53 -6.48
C GLY A 8 -18.31 4.98 -6.68
N ILE A 9 -17.73 5.70 -7.65
CA ILE A 9 -17.99 7.12 -7.89
C ILE A 9 -18.92 7.30 -9.11
N PRO A 10 -20.00 8.10 -9.01
CA PRO A 10 -20.85 8.46 -10.14
C PRO A 10 -20.06 9.03 -11.33
N VAL A 11 -20.47 8.70 -12.55
CA VAL A 11 -19.73 9.05 -13.79
C VAL A 11 -19.50 10.55 -13.95
N ASP A 12 -20.47 11.41 -13.62
CA ASP A 12 -20.33 12.88 -13.69
C ASP A 12 -19.22 13.42 -12.76
N LEU A 13 -18.95 12.73 -11.65
CA LEU A 13 -17.85 13.08 -10.76
C LEU A 13 -16.52 12.52 -11.27
N LEU A 14 -16.49 11.33 -11.87
CA LEU A 14 -15.28 10.77 -12.49
C LEU A 14 -14.72 11.69 -13.58
N ASP A 15 -15.57 12.31 -14.39
CA ASP A 15 -15.16 13.21 -15.48
C ASP A 15 -14.49 14.50 -14.98
N ARG A 16 -14.63 14.83 -13.69
CA ARG A 16 -14.04 16.02 -13.07
C ARG A 16 -12.76 15.72 -12.29
N LEU A 17 -12.37 14.45 -12.18
CA LEU A 17 -11.22 14.02 -11.39
C LEU A 17 -9.98 13.79 -12.25
N VAL A 18 -8.83 14.16 -11.70
CA VAL A 18 -7.53 13.71 -12.22
C VAL A 18 -7.18 12.39 -11.53
N ILE A 19 -7.26 11.29 -12.27
CA ILE A 19 -6.96 9.96 -11.73
C ILE A 19 -5.45 9.72 -11.78
N VAL A 20 -4.83 9.60 -10.60
CA VAL A 20 -3.43 9.18 -10.46
C VAL A 20 -3.40 7.73 -9.99
N ARG A 21 -2.78 6.86 -10.79
CA ARG A 21 -2.67 5.43 -10.47
C ARG A 21 -1.50 5.20 -9.52
N THR A 22 -1.75 4.49 -8.42
CA THR A 22 -0.69 3.94 -7.57
C THR A 22 -0.29 2.56 -8.05
N GLN A 23 0.93 2.14 -7.73
CA GLN A 23 1.43 0.80 -8.01
C GLN A 23 1.68 0.06 -6.70
N ILE A 24 1.63 -1.27 -6.77
CA ILE A 24 1.97 -2.14 -5.65
C ILE A 24 3.48 -2.05 -5.42
N TYR A 25 3.88 -2.00 -4.15
CA TYR A 25 5.28 -2.00 -3.78
C TYR A 25 5.93 -3.37 -4.00
N GLY A 26 7.17 -3.34 -4.48
CA GLY A 26 8.03 -4.51 -4.52
C GLY A 26 8.48 -4.94 -3.11
N PRO A 27 9.08 -6.15 -2.99
CA PRO A 27 9.51 -6.67 -1.69
C PRO A 27 10.61 -5.79 -1.06
N ILE A 28 11.55 -5.29 -1.87
CA ILE A 28 12.62 -4.39 -1.40
C ILE A 28 12.04 -3.07 -0.88
N GLU A 29 11.08 -2.49 -1.59
CA GLU A 29 10.42 -1.24 -1.20
C GLU A 29 9.61 -1.44 0.09
N MET A 30 8.95 -2.59 0.24
CA MET A 30 8.20 -2.93 1.46
C MET A 30 9.11 -2.97 2.70
N ILE A 31 10.26 -3.65 2.58
CA ILE A 31 11.25 -3.75 3.65
C ILE A 31 11.77 -2.35 4.02
N GLN A 32 12.07 -1.51 3.03
CA GLN A 32 12.54 -0.14 3.26
C GLN A 32 11.49 0.73 3.96
N ILE A 33 10.22 0.62 3.57
CA ILE A 33 9.12 1.32 4.24
C ILE A 33 9.02 0.89 5.70
N LEU A 34 9.08 -0.42 5.97
CA LEU A 34 9.03 -0.97 7.33
C LEU A 34 10.22 -0.52 8.18
N ALA A 35 11.43 -0.47 7.63
CA ALA A 35 12.62 0.02 8.32
C ALA A 35 12.47 1.49 8.75
N ILE A 36 11.97 2.34 7.83
CA ILE A 36 11.73 3.76 8.13
C ILE A 36 10.67 3.90 9.23
N ARG A 37 9.60 3.08 9.20
CA ARG A 37 8.56 3.09 10.24
C ARG A 37 9.10 2.67 11.60
N ALA A 38 9.86 1.58 11.65
CA ALA A 38 10.50 1.10 12.88
C ALA A 38 11.42 2.16 13.48
N GLN A 39 12.21 2.86 12.65
CA GLN A 39 13.06 3.97 13.08
C GLN A 39 12.26 5.15 13.64
N VAL A 40 11.18 5.56 12.97
CA VAL A 40 10.31 6.67 13.41
C VAL A 40 9.58 6.34 14.71
N GLU A 41 9.23 5.08 14.90
CA GLU A 41 8.53 4.58 16.10
C GLU A 41 9.51 4.19 17.22
N GLU A 42 10.82 4.33 17.01
CA GLU A 42 11.89 3.97 17.94
C GLU A 42 11.84 2.48 18.37
N ILE A 43 11.46 1.62 17.43
CA ILE A 43 11.37 0.17 17.63
C ILE A 43 12.61 -0.50 17.03
N GLU A 44 13.39 -1.19 17.88
CA GLU A 44 14.47 -2.06 17.42
C GLU A 44 13.89 -3.35 16.81
N ILE A 45 14.23 -3.61 15.56
CA ILE A 45 13.79 -4.79 14.81
C ILE A 45 15.02 -5.49 14.24
N ASP A 46 15.04 -6.81 14.38
CA ASP A 46 16.06 -7.68 13.80
C ASP A 46 15.89 -7.80 12.27
N GLU A 47 16.99 -7.95 11.51
CA GLU A 47 16.95 -8.02 10.05
C GLU A 47 16.08 -9.20 9.55
N ASP A 48 16.12 -10.34 10.23
CA ASP A 48 15.31 -11.51 9.87
C ASP A 48 13.81 -11.23 10.08
N SER A 49 13.48 -10.47 11.13
CA SER A 49 12.10 -10.06 11.42
C SER A 49 11.60 -9.06 10.38
N LEU A 50 12.46 -8.14 9.95
CA LEU A 50 12.15 -7.15 8.92
C LEU A 50 11.90 -7.83 7.55
N ALA A 51 12.70 -8.84 7.20
CA ALA A 51 12.53 -9.62 5.99
C ALA A 51 11.19 -10.39 6.00
N PHE A 52 10.86 -11.02 7.13
CA PHE A 52 9.58 -11.72 7.30
C PHE A 52 8.38 -10.77 7.21
N LEU A 53 8.45 -9.60 7.86
CA LEU A 53 7.40 -8.59 7.77
C LEU A 53 7.25 -8.05 6.33
N GLY A 54 8.33 -7.98 5.57
CA GLY A 54 8.31 -7.66 4.14
C GLY A 54 7.49 -8.66 3.32
N GLU A 55 7.66 -9.96 3.58
CA GLU A 55 6.90 -11.02 2.93
C GLU A 55 5.41 -10.97 3.31
N VAL A 56 5.09 -10.80 4.59
CA VAL A 56 3.71 -10.64 5.06
C VAL A 56 3.07 -9.40 4.43
N GLY A 57 3.79 -8.28 4.38
CA GLY A 57 3.33 -7.04 3.78
C GLY A 57 3.02 -7.17 2.29
N GLN A 58 3.75 -8.03 1.58
CA GLN A 58 3.48 -8.35 0.18
C GLN A 58 2.25 -9.25 0.01
N GLN A 59 2.04 -10.23 0.89
CA GLN A 59 0.90 -11.15 0.80
C GLN A 59 -0.43 -10.52 1.25
N THR A 60 -0.38 -9.55 2.16
CA THR A 60 -1.57 -9.00 2.82
C THR A 60 -1.92 -7.58 2.36
N SER A 61 -1.15 -7.01 1.45
CA SER A 61 -1.40 -5.64 0.96
C SER A 61 -2.79 -5.53 0.33
N LEU A 62 -3.56 -4.54 0.77
CA LEU A 62 -4.82 -4.14 0.14
C LEU A 62 -4.61 -3.14 -1.02
N ARG A 63 -3.35 -2.89 -1.40
CA ARG A 63 -2.96 -2.01 -2.50
C ARG A 63 -2.81 -2.79 -3.80
#